data_AF-A0A1A6A809-F1
#
_entry.id   AF-A0A1A6A809-F1
#
_cell.length_a   1.000
_cell.length_b   1.000
_cell.length_c   1.000
_cell.angle_alpha   90.00
_cell.angle_beta   90.00
_cell.angle_gamma   90.00
#
_symmetry.space_group_name_H-M   'P 1'
#
loop_
_entity.id
_entity.type
_entity.pdbx_description
1 polymer ?
#
loop_
_entity_poly.entity_id
_entity_poly.type
_entity_poly.pdbx_seq_one_letter_code
_entity_poly.pdbx_strand_id
1 'polypeptide(L)'
;MLLKTIILITSTTLGAMAAAVPWNRLQIIYSDDEITQIESTEYFNLDTQTMDYDNSPVYKYASEVTDTDTYQDPTDERHKVTLINNCGSGVAVYTDYDHPEPRGNGTYQGLVSGIAYLEDFDGAHCRYGGVNCGAVQFTLSDGSGHGMMNSANYDLMDAPGFGNHKFHYKMNFRFEGQDCNQAADGPCTGGTPAQCPGGFFGGDWYSGRRTECRGPETGIIITFC
;
A
#
# COMPACT_ATOMS: atom_id res chain seq x y z
N MET A 1 -41.46 52.41 41.57
CA MET A 1 -42.07 52.06 40.26
C MET A 1 -40.93 51.60 39.34
N LEU A 2 -40.72 50.29 39.24
CA LEU A 2 -39.67 49.69 38.39
C LEU A 2 -40.22 49.49 36.98
N LEU A 3 -39.64 50.17 35.98
CA LEU A 3 -39.88 49.89 34.57
C LEU A 3 -39.10 48.62 34.17
N LYS A 4 -39.83 47.59 33.73
CA LYS A 4 -39.27 46.40 33.07
C LYS A 4 -39.08 46.70 31.59
N THR A 5 -37.84 46.69 31.14
CA THR A 5 -37.47 46.72 29.71
C THR A 5 -37.73 45.34 29.10
N ILE A 6 -38.63 45.28 28.11
CA ILE A 6 -38.89 44.08 27.30
C ILE A 6 -38.02 44.21 26.04
N ILE A 7 -37.04 43.32 25.87
CA ILE A 7 -36.25 43.20 24.64
C ILE A 7 -36.93 42.15 23.76
N LEU A 8 -37.49 42.60 22.63
CA LEU A 8 -38.08 41.76 21.59
C LEU A 8 -36.96 41.41 20.59
N ILE A 9 -36.58 40.14 20.50
CA ILE A 9 -35.62 39.66 19.50
C ILE A 9 -36.43 39.01 18.38
N THR A 10 -36.54 39.66 17.23
CA THR A 10 -37.10 39.07 16.01
C THR A 10 -36.01 38.32 15.26
N SER A 11 -36.06 36.98 15.30
CA SER A 11 -35.23 36.12 14.47
C SER A 11 -35.81 36.04 13.05
N THR A 12 -35.15 36.68 12.09
CA THR A 12 -35.41 36.47 10.66
C THR A 12 -34.68 35.21 10.20
N THR A 13 -35.44 34.18 9.84
CA THR A 13 -34.94 33.01 9.13
C THR A 13 -34.66 33.38 7.68
N LEU A 14 -33.38 33.53 7.32
CA LEU A 14 -32.95 33.51 5.92
C LEU A 14 -32.89 32.06 5.44
N GLY A 15 -33.92 31.67 4.69
CA GLY A 15 -33.84 30.49 3.82
C GLY A 15 -32.90 30.79 2.66
N ALA A 16 -31.71 30.20 2.67
CA ALA A 16 -30.87 30.13 1.49
C ALA A 16 -31.39 28.98 0.62
N MET A 17 -31.85 29.34 -0.58
CA MET A 17 -32.28 28.39 -1.60
C MET A 17 -31.08 27.57 -2.06
N ALA A 18 -31.25 26.25 -2.11
CA ALA A 18 -30.37 25.35 -2.84
C ALA A 18 -30.44 25.70 -4.33
N ALA A 19 -29.41 26.36 -4.85
CA ALA A 19 -29.20 26.44 -6.29
C ALA A 19 -28.77 25.05 -6.76
N ALA A 20 -29.67 24.35 -7.46
CA ALA A 20 -29.33 23.17 -8.23
C ALA A 20 -28.29 23.57 -9.27
N VAL A 21 -27.06 23.08 -9.12
CA VAL A 21 -26.02 23.18 -10.13
C VAL A 21 -26.45 22.28 -11.29
N PRO A 22 -26.62 22.79 -12.51
CA PRO A 22 -26.88 21.93 -13.66
C PRO A 22 -25.67 21.02 -13.85
N TRP A 23 -25.95 19.72 -13.94
CA TRP A 23 -24.99 18.73 -14.42
C TRP A 23 -24.58 19.09 -15.84
N ASN A 24 -23.51 19.87 -15.97
CA ASN A 24 -22.76 19.93 -17.21
C ASN A 24 -22.14 18.54 -17.39
N ARG A 25 -22.85 17.74 -18.17
CA ARG A 25 -22.36 16.51 -18.78
C ARG A 25 -21.12 16.91 -19.58
N LEU A 26 -19.94 16.72 -19.00
CA LEU A 26 -18.69 16.65 -19.75
C LEU A 26 -18.82 15.45 -20.68
N GLN A 27 -19.39 15.68 -21.87
CA GLN A 27 -19.13 14.82 -23.00
C GLN A 27 -17.68 15.09 -23.38
N ILE A 28 -16.82 14.12 -23.08
CA ILE A 28 -15.51 14.03 -23.72
C ILE A 28 -15.83 13.80 -25.20
N ILE A 29 -15.78 14.88 -25.97
CA ILE A 29 -15.71 14.81 -27.42
C ILE A 29 -14.29 14.36 -27.71
N TYR A 30 -14.13 13.10 -28.09
CA TYR A 30 -12.92 12.66 -28.78
C TYR A 30 -12.89 13.41 -30.10
N SER A 31 -11.90 14.28 -30.26
CA SER A 31 -11.55 14.84 -31.56
C SER A 31 -11.03 13.68 -32.39
N ASP A 32 -11.75 13.36 -33.45
CA ASP A 32 -11.25 12.52 -34.55
C ASP A 32 -10.08 13.27 -35.22
N ASP A 33 -8.90 13.17 -34.62
CA ASP A 33 -7.65 13.43 -35.33
C ASP A 33 -7.21 12.12 -35.98
N GLU A 34 -7.00 12.23 -37.29
CA GLU A 34 -6.70 11.16 -38.23
C GLU A 34 -5.66 10.16 -37.70
N ILE A 35 -6.03 8.88 -37.75
CA ILE A 35 -5.10 7.77 -37.70
C ILE A 35 -4.23 7.88 -38.96
N THR A 36 -3.08 8.55 -38.82
CA THR A 36 -1.97 8.35 -39.74
C THR A 36 -1.52 6.91 -39.54
N GLN A 37 -1.82 6.07 -40.53
CA GLN A 37 -1.23 4.75 -40.67
C GLN A 37 0.30 4.93 -40.71
N ILE A 38 0.95 4.66 -39.57
CA ILE A 38 2.37 4.35 -39.55
C ILE A 38 2.45 2.88 -39.94
N GLU A 39 2.79 2.62 -41.21
CA GLU A 39 3.18 1.30 -41.66
C GLU A 39 4.38 0.83 -40.84
N SER A 40 4.15 -0.10 -39.91
CA SER A 40 5.19 -0.79 -39.17
C SER A 40 5.78 -1.92 -40.03
N THR A 41 6.62 -1.58 -41.00
CA THR A 41 7.31 -2.59 -41.82
C THR A 41 8.82 -2.42 -41.92
N GLU A 42 9.47 -1.68 -41.01
CA GLU A 42 10.94 -1.54 -41.01
C GLU A 42 11.60 -1.51 -39.62
N TYR A 43 11.21 -2.39 -38.69
CA TYR A 43 12.02 -2.62 -37.47
C TYR A 43 12.29 -4.09 -37.14
N PHE A 44 11.92 -5.00 -38.04
CA PHE A 44 12.31 -6.42 -37.98
C PHE A 44 13.02 -6.82 -39.27
N ASN A 45 14.20 -6.25 -39.48
CA ASN A 45 15.24 -6.86 -40.30
C ASN A 45 16.54 -6.77 -39.51
N LEU A 46 16.61 -7.56 -38.45
CA LEU A 46 17.89 -7.95 -37.88
C LEU A 46 18.25 -9.28 -38.53
N ASP A 47 19.39 -9.23 -39.21
CA ASP A 47 20.10 -10.34 -39.83
C ASP A 47 19.91 -11.63 -39.05
N THR A 48 19.57 -12.69 -39.78
CA THR A 48 19.92 -14.06 -39.40
C THR A 48 21.45 -14.20 -39.44
N GLN A 49 22.16 -13.53 -38.53
CA GLN A 49 23.46 -13.97 -38.09
C GLN A 49 23.22 -15.03 -37.02
N THR A 50 23.74 -16.22 -37.28
CA THR A 50 24.00 -17.22 -36.26
C THR A 50 24.78 -16.55 -35.13
N MET A 51 24.08 -16.11 -34.08
CA MET A 51 24.72 -15.59 -32.88
C MET A 51 25.49 -16.74 -32.25
N ASP A 52 26.81 -16.65 -32.34
CA ASP A 52 27.73 -17.45 -31.57
C ASP A 52 27.60 -17.04 -30.10
N TYR A 53 26.83 -17.84 -29.35
CA TYR A 53 26.51 -17.62 -27.95
C TYR A 53 27.75 -17.70 -27.02
N ASP A 54 28.93 -18.05 -27.54
CA ASP A 54 30.11 -18.35 -26.74
C ASP A 54 30.92 -17.10 -26.31
N ASN A 55 30.61 -15.91 -26.83
CA ASN A 55 31.44 -14.70 -26.58
C ASN A 55 30.71 -13.48 -26.01
N SER A 56 29.48 -13.62 -25.51
CA SER A 56 28.79 -12.51 -24.81
C SER A 56 29.29 -12.36 -23.37
N PRO A 57 29.77 -11.16 -22.95
CA PRO A 57 30.35 -10.94 -21.62
C PRO A 57 29.35 -11.05 -20.46
N VAL A 58 28.05 -11.16 -20.77
CA VAL A 58 26.97 -11.38 -19.79
C VAL A 58 26.86 -12.87 -19.41
N TYR A 59 27.28 -13.78 -20.29
CA TYR A 59 27.18 -15.23 -20.06
C TYR A 59 28.49 -15.86 -19.54
N LYS A 60 29.59 -15.10 -19.50
CA LYS A 60 30.91 -15.59 -19.05
C LYS A 60 30.99 -15.97 -17.57
N TYR A 61 30.00 -15.59 -16.76
CA TYR A 61 29.95 -15.97 -15.34
C TYR A 61 29.10 -17.23 -15.09
N ALA A 62 28.42 -17.77 -16.09
CA ALA A 62 27.58 -18.95 -15.94
C ALA A 62 28.32 -20.28 -16.23
N SER A 63 29.49 -20.26 -16.89
CA SER A 63 30.18 -21.48 -17.33
C SER A 63 31.35 -21.93 -16.44
N GLU A 64 31.71 -21.18 -15.39
CA GLU A 64 32.80 -21.54 -14.46
C GLU A 64 32.34 -21.85 -13.03
N VAL A 65 31.03 -22.00 -12.80
CA VAL A 65 30.53 -22.52 -11.52
C VAL A 65 30.46 -24.04 -11.62
N THR A 66 31.58 -24.71 -11.37
CA THR A 66 31.61 -26.16 -11.05
C THR A 66 31.27 -26.38 -9.57
N ASP A 67 30.30 -25.64 -9.04
CA ASP A 67 29.83 -25.86 -7.69
C ASP A 67 28.48 -26.57 -7.77
N THR A 68 28.37 -27.62 -6.97
CA THR A 68 27.16 -28.37 -6.73
C THR A 68 26.18 -27.53 -5.91
N ASP A 69 25.84 -26.34 -6.40
CA ASP A 69 24.71 -25.58 -5.87
C ASP A 69 23.46 -26.31 -6.33
N THR A 70 23.01 -27.22 -5.47
CA THR A 70 21.67 -27.77 -5.54
C THR A 70 20.72 -26.59 -5.65
N TYR A 71 20.01 -26.49 -6.76
CA TYR A 71 18.82 -25.65 -6.86
C TYR A 71 17.94 -25.99 -5.66
N GLN A 72 18.02 -25.16 -4.62
CA GLN A 72 17.14 -25.26 -3.48
C GLN A 72 15.81 -24.75 -4.00
N ASP A 73 14.84 -25.65 -4.09
CA ASP A 73 13.44 -25.30 -4.27
C ASP A 73 13.14 -24.12 -3.33
N PRO A 74 12.48 -23.02 -3.78
CA PRO A 74 12.13 -21.93 -2.89
C PRO A 74 11.56 -22.52 -1.62
N THR A 75 12.14 -22.13 -0.48
CA THR A 75 11.63 -22.52 0.83
C THR A 75 10.15 -22.20 0.83
N ASP A 76 9.33 -23.21 1.14
CA ASP A 76 7.90 -23.03 1.40
C ASP A 76 7.80 -22.10 2.62
N GLU A 77 7.80 -20.79 2.39
CA GLU A 77 7.83 -19.75 3.43
C GLU A 77 6.54 -19.84 4.24
N ARG A 78 6.63 -20.03 5.56
CA ARG A 78 5.47 -20.29 6.46
C ARG A 78 5.20 -19.13 7.40
N HIS A 79 5.49 -17.92 6.94
CA HIS A 79 5.24 -16.70 7.67
C HIS A 79 3.78 -16.61 8.14
N LYS A 80 3.61 -15.98 9.30
CA LYS A 80 2.31 -15.75 9.92
C LYS A 80 1.94 -14.27 9.83
N VAL A 81 0.77 -13.98 9.28
CA VAL A 81 0.21 -12.62 9.33
C VAL A 81 -1.06 -12.69 10.16
N THR A 82 -1.12 -11.91 11.23
CA THR A 82 -2.32 -11.79 12.06
C THR A 82 -2.95 -10.42 11.87
N LEU A 83 -4.22 -10.40 11.47
CA LEU A 83 -5.02 -9.18 11.34
C LEU A 83 -5.98 -9.06 12.52
N ILE A 84 -6.01 -7.89 13.15
CA ILE A 84 -6.90 -7.57 14.28
C ILE A 84 -7.58 -6.23 14.00
N ASN A 85 -8.90 -6.24 13.82
CA ASN A 85 -9.74 -5.05 13.79
C ASN A 85 -10.50 -4.89 15.11
N ASN A 86 -10.24 -3.78 15.82
CA ASN A 86 -10.97 -3.35 17.02
C ASN A 86 -11.83 -2.10 16.79
N CYS A 87 -11.93 -1.59 15.55
CA CYS A 87 -12.55 -0.31 15.26
C CYS A 87 -14.08 -0.30 15.35
N GLY A 88 -14.71 -1.47 15.47
CA GLY A 88 -16.17 -1.61 15.50
C GLY A 88 -16.86 -1.47 14.14
N SER A 89 -16.12 -1.09 13.09
CA SER A 89 -16.56 -1.05 11.70
C SER A 89 -15.41 -1.43 10.75
N GLY A 90 -15.75 -1.64 9.48
CA GLY A 90 -14.83 -2.11 8.46
C GLY A 90 -14.39 -3.57 8.64
N VAL A 91 -13.68 -4.09 7.65
CA VAL A 91 -13.13 -5.44 7.64
C VAL A 91 -11.63 -5.32 7.46
N ALA A 92 -10.85 -5.90 8.38
CA ALA A 92 -9.41 -6.03 8.15
C ALA A 92 -9.18 -6.94 6.95
N VAL A 93 -8.43 -6.44 5.99
CA VAL A 93 -8.08 -7.16 4.77
C VAL A 93 -6.60 -6.99 4.51
N TYR A 94 -6.02 -7.96 3.82
CA TYR A 94 -4.76 -7.73 3.14
C TYR A 94 -4.91 -8.10 1.66
N THR A 95 -4.23 -7.33 0.81
CA THR A 95 -4.18 -7.56 -0.63
C THR A 95 -2.73 -7.74 -1.10
N ASP A 96 -2.49 -8.75 -1.93
CA ASP A 96 -1.38 -8.80 -2.88
C ASP A 96 -1.89 -9.17 -4.29
N TYR A 97 -0.96 -9.31 -5.23
CA TYR A 97 -1.26 -9.58 -6.63
C TYR A 97 -1.65 -11.04 -6.91
N ASP A 98 -1.25 -11.99 -6.07
CA ASP A 98 -1.17 -13.42 -6.41
C ASP A 98 -2.02 -14.34 -5.51
N HIS A 99 -2.53 -13.86 -4.37
CA HIS A 99 -3.22 -14.68 -3.37
C HIS A 99 -4.70 -14.31 -3.18
N PRO A 100 -5.55 -15.28 -2.81
CA PRO A 100 -6.91 -14.99 -2.38
C PRO A 100 -6.88 -14.09 -1.14
N GLU A 101 -7.52 -12.92 -1.23
CA GLU A 101 -7.59 -11.90 -0.18
C GLU A 101 -8.05 -12.50 1.16
N PRO A 102 -7.16 -12.60 2.17
CA PRO A 102 -7.57 -12.89 3.53
C PRO A 102 -8.36 -11.72 4.09
N ARG A 103 -9.52 -12.04 4.66
CA ARG A 103 -10.49 -11.07 5.16
C ARG A 103 -10.92 -11.42 6.58
N GLY A 104 -11.08 -10.39 7.39
CA GLY A 104 -11.50 -10.47 8.78
C GLY A 104 -10.34 -10.62 9.76
N ASN A 105 -10.71 -10.74 11.04
CA ASN A 105 -9.75 -11.00 12.11
C ASN A 105 -9.29 -12.46 12.02
N GLY A 106 -7.98 -12.69 12.10
CA GLY A 106 -7.44 -14.04 12.00
C GLY A 106 -5.94 -14.06 11.80
N THR A 107 -5.39 -15.28 11.83
CA THR A 107 -4.00 -15.56 11.51
C THR A 107 -3.95 -16.40 10.24
N TYR A 108 -3.15 -15.95 9.28
CA TYR A 108 -3.00 -16.54 7.95
C TYR A 108 -1.56 -17.01 7.77
N GLN A 109 -1.37 -18.12 7.05
CA GLN A 109 -0.06 -18.75 6.82
C GLN A 109 0.35 -18.56 5.36
N GLY A 110 1.66 -18.54 5.10
CA GLY A 110 2.21 -18.57 3.74
C GLY A 110 2.16 -17.22 3.01
N LEU A 111 1.95 -16.13 3.74
CA LEU A 111 1.88 -14.79 3.16
C LEU A 111 3.25 -14.12 3.21
N VAL A 112 3.74 -13.68 2.06
CA VAL A 112 5.12 -13.20 1.90
C VAL A 112 5.19 -11.69 1.62
N SER A 113 4.10 -11.05 1.20
CA SER A 113 4.05 -9.61 1.03
C SER A 113 2.61 -9.12 1.01
N GLY A 114 2.39 -7.83 1.24
CA GLY A 114 1.08 -7.25 1.01
C GLY A 114 0.82 -5.91 1.66
N ILE A 115 -0.40 -5.42 1.42
CA ILE A 115 -0.95 -4.18 1.97
C ILE A 115 -2.13 -4.54 2.87
N ALA A 116 -2.01 -4.29 4.17
CA ALA A 116 -3.08 -4.51 5.15
C ALA A 116 -3.79 -3.20 5.49
N TYR A 117 -5.12 -3.20 5.42
CA TYR A 117 -5.97 -2.04 5.67
C TYR A 117 -7.37 -2.47 6.14
N LEU A 118 -8.22 -1.51 6.50
CA LEU A 118 -9.66 -1.74 6.70
C LEU A 118 -10.42 -1.40 5.43
N GLU A 119 -11.13 -2.37 4.86
CA GLU A 119 -12.12 -2.15 3.80
C GLU A 119 -13.48 -1.76 4.41
N ASP A 120 -14.26 -0.93 3.71
CA ASP A 120 -15.61 -0.51 4.13
C ASP A 120 -15.67 0.08 5.55
N PHE A 121 -14.64 0.83 5.96
CA PHE A 121 -14.60 1.49 7.27
C PHE A 121 -15.64 2.62 7.38
N ASP A 122 -16.41 2.65 8.46
CA ASP A 122 -17.44 3.69 8.61
C ASP A 122 -16.82 5.10 8.67
N GLY A 123 -17.34 6.01 7.86
CA GLY A 123 -16.86 7.39 7.80
C GLY A 123 -15.64 7.61 6.91
N ALA A 124 -15.11 6.55 6.26
CA ALA A 124 -14.10 6.67 5.22
C ALA A 124 -14.39 5.70 4.07
N HIS A 125 -14.26 6.15 2.82
CA HIS A 125 -14.46 5.27 1.66
C HIS A 125 -13.20 4.45 1.37
N CYS A 126 -12.74 3.64 2.33
CA CYS A 126 -11.58 2.77 2.17
C CYS A 126 -11.85 1.74 1.08
N ARG A 127 -10.96 1.64 0.10
CA ARG A 127 -11.08 0.74 -1.05
C ARG A 127 -9.85 -0.17 -1.13
N TYR A 128 -9.87 -1.03 -2.15
CA TYR A 128 -8.77 -1.90 -2.54
C TYR A 128 -7.39 -1.25 -2.36
N GLY A 129 -6.47 -1.98 -1.72
CA GLY A 129 -5.10 -1.54 -1.47
C GLY A 129 -4.95 -0.40 -0.47
N GLY A 130 -6.00 -0.07 0.29
CA GLY A 130 -5.97 1.03 1.27
C GLY A 130 -6.30 2.40 0.67
N VAL A 131 -6.74 2.50 -0.57
CA VAL A 131 -7.08 3.79 -1.19
C VAL A 131 -8.11 4.55 -0.35
N ASN A 132 -7.85 5.85 -0.12
CA ASN A 132 -8.51 6.76 0.82
C ASN A 132 -8.25 6.51 2.31
N CYS A 133 -7.44 5.53 2.69
CA CYS A 133 -7.21 5.11 4.07
C CYS A 133 -5.73 4.82 4.35
N GLY A 134 -5.38 4.64 5.62
CA GLY A 134 -4.00 4.33 6.01
C GLY A 134 -3.79 2.83 5.90
N ALA A 135 -2.59 2.42 5.54
CA ALA A 135 -2.27 1.00 5.40
C ALA A 135 -0.98 0.63 6.12
N VAL A 136 -0.83 -0.66 6.41
CA VAL A 136 0.46 -1.26 6.76
C VAL A 136 0.93 -2.06 5.56
N GLN A 137 2.06 -1.67 4.96
CA GLN A 137 2.71 -2.44 3.92
C GLN A 137 3.78 -3.33 4.55
N PHE A 138 3.88 -4.58 4.12
CA PHE A 138 4.89 -5.51 4.62
C PHE A 138 5.43 -6.46 3.54
N THR A 139 6.62 -6.98 3.81
CA THR A 139 7.30 -8.04 3.05
C THR A 139 7.97 -8.96 4.05
N LEU A 140 7.79 -10.27 3.92
CA LEU A 140 8.36 -11.32 4.74
C LEU A 140 9.17 -12.22 3.81
N SER A 141 10.36 -12.63 4.25
CA SER A 141 11.16 -13.58 3.47
C SER A 141 12.14 -14.36 4.33
N ASP A 142 12.33 -15.62 3.95
CA ASP A 142 13.24 -16.58 4.57
C ASP A 142 14.55 -16.79 3.81
N GLY A 143 14.81 -15.99 2.77
CA GLY A 143 16.05 -16.07 2.02
C GLY A 143 15.89 -16.19 0.51
N SER A 144 14.69 -16.48 -0.01
CA SER A 144 14.47 -16.52 -1.46
C SER A 144 14.49 -15.11 -2.06
N GLY A 145 15.57 -14.77 -2.76
CA GLY A 145 15.70 -13.56 -3.59
C GLY A 145 15.90 -12.23 -2.84
N HIS A 146 15.36 -12.08 -1.63
CA HIS A 146 15.46 -10.86 -0.82
C HIS A 146 16.29 -11.04 0.47
N GLY A 147 16.91 -12.21 0.66
CA GLY A 147 17.57 -12.59 1.90
C GLY A 147 16.56 -12.79 3.04
N MET A 148 17.04 -13.01 4.27
CA MET A 148 16.19 -13.15 5.46
C MET A 148 15.70 -11.77 5.98
N MET A 149 15.26 -10.89 5.08
CA MET A 149 14.88 -9.52 5.41
C MET A 149 13.37 -9.37 5.38
N ASN A 150 12.80 -9.21 6.57
CA ASN A 150 11.39 -8.93 6.76
C ASN A 150 11.24 -7.43 7.01
N SER A 151 10.27 -6.76 6.38
CA SER A 151 10.08 -5.33 6.53
C SER A 151 8.61 -4.93 6.58
N ALA A 152 8.31 -3.87 7.34
CA ALA A 152 6.97 -3.30 7.41
C ALA A 152 7.01 -1.79 7.66
N ASN A 153 5.98 -1.08 7.21
CA ASN A 153 5.83 0.35 7.41
C ASN A 153 4.36 0.78 7.40
N TYR A 154 4.11 1.97 7.96
CA TYR A 154 2.85 2.68 7.77
C TYR A 154 2.89 3.47 6.47
N ASP A 155 1.82 3.38 5.68
CA ASP A 155 1.68 4.14 4.44
C ASP A 155 0.51 5.13 4.54
N LEU A 156 0.87 6.41 4.38
CA LEU A 156 0.02 7.59 4.38
C LEU A 156 0.40 8.53 3.22
N MET A 157 0.87 7.96 2.10
CA MET A 157 1.24 8.71 0.90
C MET A 157 0.00 9.23 0.16
N ASP A 158 -0.32 10.49 0.43
CA ASP A 158 -1.45 11.24 -0.12
C ASP A 158 -0.99 12.32 -1.11
N ALA A 159 -0.62 11.91 -2.33
CA ALA A 159 -0.27 12.82 -3.42
C ALA A 159 -0.67 12.25 -4.78
N PRO A 160 -0.82 13.08 -5.83
CA PRO A 160 -1.09 12.58 -7.18
C PRO A 160 -0.02 11.58 -7.64
N GLY A 161 -0.46 10.42 -8.13
CA GLY A 161 0.44 9.32 -8.52
C GLY A 161 0.84 8.40 -7.37
N PHE A 162 0.38 8.67 -6.15
CA PHE A 162 0.54 7.81 -4.97
C PHE A 162 -0.81 7.20 -4.59
N GLY A 163 -0.82 6.21 -3.69
CA GLY A 163 -2.00 5.40 -3.32
C GLY A 163 -3.17 6.19 -2.72
N ASN A 164 -3.04 7.51 -2.49
CA ASN A 164 -4.05 8.35 -1.83
C ASN A 164 -4.39 7.78 -0.45
N HIS A 165 -3.35 7.42 0.30
CA HIS A 165 -3.46 6.80 1.61
C HIS A 165 -3.56 7.87 2.70
N LYS A 166 -4.65 7.86 3.47
CA LYS A 166 -4.98 8.91 4.44
C LYS A 166 -5.27 8.33 5.82
N PHE A 167 -4.88 9.04 6.87
CA PHE A 167 -5.15 8.57 8.22
C PHE A 167 -6.65 8.68 8.57
N HIS A 168 -7.31 7.54 8.80
CA HIS A 168 -8.71 7.47 9.25
C HIS A 168 -8.91 6.65 10.54
N TYR A 169 -7.94 5.81 10.89
CA TYR A 169 -7.95 4.97 12.08
C TYR A 169 -6.54 4.78 12.59
N LYS A 170 -6.42 4.47 13.89
CA LYS A 170 -5.14 4.09 14.49
C LYS A 170 -4.74 2.73 13.96
N MET A 171 -3.45 2.57 13.69
CA MET A 171 -2.88 1.32 13.23
C MET A 171 -1.56 1.05 13.94
N ASN A 172 -1.27 -0.21 14.17
CA ASN A 172 -0.03 -0.68 14.77
C ASN A 172 0.39 -1.98 14.11
N PHE A 173 1.69 -2.20 14.01
CA PHE A 173 2.21 -3.52 13.68
C PHE A 173 3.33 -3.92 14.65
N ARG A 174 3.52 -5.22 14.82
CA ARG A 174 4.69 -5.79 15.50
C ARG A 174 5.13 -7.05 14.80
N PHE A 175 6.43 -7.22 14.64
CA PHE A 175 6.99 -8.50 14.25
C PHE A 175 7.02 -9.46 15.43
N GLU A 176 6.86 -10.74 15.15
CA GLU A 176 7.04 -11.84 16.11
C GLU A 176 8.48 -12.36 16.12
N GLY A 177 9.33 -11.88 15.19
CA GLY A 177 10.76 -12.19 15.10
C GLY A 177 11.63 -11.41 16.09
N GLN A 178 12.91 -11.81 16.16
CA GLN A 178 13.95 -11.11 16.93
C GLN A 178 14.72 -10.13 16.03
N ASP A 179 15.59 -9.31 16.63
CA ASP A 179 16.54 -8.44 15.92
C ASP A 179 15.94 -7.45 14.92
N CYS A 180 14.92 -6.72 15.37
CA CYS A 180 14.32 -5.64 14.61
C CYS A 180 15.05 -4.30 14.81
N ASN A 181 15.21 -3.52 13.74
CA ASN A 181 15.84 -2.20 13.77
C ASN A 181 15.01 -1.10 14.47
N GLN A 182 13.76 -1.41 14.88
CA GLN A 182 12.89 -0.50 15.63
C GLN A 182 12.62 0.84 14.93
N ALA A 183 12.63 0.84 13.59
CA ALA A 183 12.57 2.08 12.81
C ALA A 183 11.20 2.79 12.85
N ALA A 184 10.11 2.04 12.96
CA ALA A 184 8.75 2.55 13.20
C ALA A 184 8.31 2.19 14.62
N ASP A 185 9.08 2.65 15.61
CA ASP A 185 8.77 2.40 17.02
C ASP A 185 7.48 3.09 17.44
N GLY A 186 6.46 2.27 17.68
CA GLY A 186 5.18 2.68 18.25
C GLY A 186 4.03 2.74 17.26
N PRO A 187 2.80 2.91 17.79
CA PRO A 187 1.59 2.93 16.98
C PRO A 187 1.48 4.20 16.14
N CYS A 188 0.90 4.05 14.96
CA CYS A 188 0.43 5.16 14.15
C CYS A 188 -0.92 5.67 14.70
N THR A 189 -0.88 6.84 15.31
CA THR A 189 -2.02 7.44 16.03
C THR A 189 -2.59 8.70 15.37
N GLY A 190 -2.00 9.15 14.26
CA GLY A 190 -2.46 10.31 13.50
C GLY A 190 -1.73 10.47 12.16
N GLY A 191 -2.22 11.37 11.32
CA GLY A 191 -1.73 11.59 9.95
C GLY A 191 -0.48 12.47 9.82
N THR A 192 0.38 12.51 10.84
CA THR A 192 1.60 13.33 10.84
C THR A 192 2.81 12.52 11.27
N PRO A 193 4.05 12.89 10.88
CA PRO A 193 5.26 12.16 11.28
C PRO A 193 5.43 12.02 12.80
N ALA A 194 5.00 13.02 13.58
CA ALA A 194 5.07 12.98 15.04
C ALA A 194 4.05 12.00 15.66
N GLN A 195 2.91 11.78 15.00
CA GLN A 195 1.86 10.89 15.49
C GLN A 195 1.96 9.48 14.91
N CYS A 196 2.79 9.29 13.89
CA CYS A 196 2.97 8.03 13.18
C CYS A 196 4.45 7.84 12.82
N PRO A 197 5.28 7.46 13.81
CA PRO A 197 6.72 7.32 13.64
C PRO A 197 7.05 6.30 12.54
N GLY A 198 7.98 6.66 11.65
CA GLY A 198 8.41 5.79 10.54
C GLY A 198 7.42 5.70 9.38
N GLY A 199 6.25 6.34 9.45
CA GLY A 199 5.29 6.37 8.35
C GLY A 199 5.79 7.09 7.11
N PHE A 200 5.32 6.66 5.94
CA PHE A 200 5.55 7.33 4.65
C PHE A 200 4.39 8.30 4.39
N PHE A 201 4.68 9.53 3.98
CA PHE A 201 3.70 10.61 3.84
C PHE A 201 3.82 11.34 2.50
N GLY A 202 2.69 11.88 2.02
CA GLY A 202 2.65 12.76 0.85
C GLY A 202 3.10 12.06 -0.43
N GLY A 203 3.99 12.69 -1.19
CA GLY A 203 4.48 12.21 -2.48
C GLY A 203 5.99 11.94 -2.51
N ASP A 204 6.56 11.54 -1.38
CA ASP A 204 7.99 11.27 -1.24
C ASP A 204 8.23 9.85 -0.70
N TRP A 205 8.79 8.98 -1.55
CA TRP A 205 9.18 7.61 -1.22
C TRP A 205 10.27 7.52 -0.14
N TYR A 206 10.90 8.64 0.23
CA TYR A 206 11.93 8.71 1.26
C TYR A 206 11.45 9.37 2.56
N SER A 207 10.17 9.71 2.66
CA SER A 207 9.59 10.39 3.83
C SER A 207 9.48 9.51 5.08
N GLY A 208 9.53 8.19 4.92
CA GLY A 208 9.37 7.21 6.00
C GLY A 208 10.57 6.31 6.22
N ARG A 209 10.45 5.40 7.19
CA ARG A 209 11.50 4.42 7.51
C ARG A 209 10.86 3.08 7.85
N ARG A 210 11.24 2.04 7.11
CA ARG A 210 10.75 0.68 7.31
C ARG A 210 11.35 0.07 8.58
N THR A 211 10.50 -0.56 9.39
CA THR A 211 10.98 -1.50 10.39
C THR A 211 11.45 -2.75 9.67
N GLU A 212 12.66 -3.19 9.96
CA GLU A 212 13.27 -4.36 9.36
C GLU A 212 13.65 -5.34 10.45
N CYS A 213 13.39 -6.62 10.24
CA CYS A 213 13.76 -7.70 11.15
C CYS A 213 14.45 -8.82 10.36
N ARG A 214 15.43 -9.45 11.00
CA ARG A 214 16.17 -10.57 10.43
C ARG A 214 15.78 -11.86 11.12
N GLY A 215 15.48 -12.88 10.33
CA GLY A 215 15.25 -14.22 10.83
C GLY A 215 14.24 -15.00 10.00
N PRO A 216 14.35 -16.35 10.02
CA PRO A 216 13.43 -17.21 9.32
C PRO A 216 12.06 -17.21 10.00
N GLU A 217 11.02 -17.47 9.21
CA GLU A 217 9.62 -17.65 9.62
C GLU A 217 9.09 -16.50 10.48
N THR A 218 9.58 -15.29 10.22
CA THR A 218 9.19 -14.09 10.97
C THR A 218 7.72 -13.79 10.70
N GLY A 219 6.90 -13.81 11.75
CA GLY A 219 5.49 -13.40 11.69
C GLY A 219 5.30 -11.89 11.92
N ILE A 220 4.12 -11.38 11.57
CA ILE A 220 3.69 -10.01 11.84
C ILE A 220 2.26 -9.99 12.37
N ILE A 221 2.00 -9.14 13.36
CA ILE A 221 0.67 -8.86 13.90
C ILE A 221 0.34 -7.41 13.59
N ILE A 222 -0.76 -7.19 12.89
CA ILE A 222 -1.26 -5.89 12.45
C ILE A 222 -2.58 -5.65 13.18
N THR A 223 -2.69 -4.50 13.85
CA THR A 223 -3.84 -4.13 14.67
C THR A 223 -4.38 -2.76 14.27
N PHE A 224 -5.69 -2.68 14.10
CA PHE A 224 -6.44 -1.46 13.86
C PHE A 224 -7.30 -1.15 15.11
N CYS A 225 -7.27 0.10 15.60
CA CYS A 225 -8.02 0.64 16.77
C CYS A 225 -8.01 -0.14 18.11
#